data_AF-A0A8H5IAV6-F1
#
_entry.id   AF-A0A8H5IAV6-F1
#
_cell.length_a   1.000
_cell.length_b   1.000
_cell.length_c   1.000
_cell.angle_alpha   90.00
_cell.angle_beta   90.00
_cell.angle_gamma   90.00
#
_symmetry.space_group_name_H-M   'P 1'
#
loop_
_entity.id
_entity.type
_entity.pdbx_description
1 polymer ?
#
loop_
_entity_poly.entity_id
_entity_poly.type
_entity_poly.pdbx_seq_one_letter_code
_entity_poly.pdbx_strand_id
1 'polypeptide(L)'
;MDSSSLMLAIQLQQQDLNIWEQSVKGKQREGNLTDSDLALEACRIELEAMTAQISDHALALSIARAVDADAQIIMEAQLAEEQAARDHEYALRLDADPSDIGRPFGESSWSLNLGGLGDSISGQPESSGWASSRKAPETRECIACNDEFPPLALSQSPCSHEYCRVCLVGLVRSSLQDESLFPPKCCGPAIPVKQSRWFSPQLVGQFQAKKLEFDTPNRTYCSEPSCI
;
A
#
# COMPACT_ATOMS: atom_id res chain seq x y z
N MET A 1 1.50 10.03 -15.29
CA MET A 1 2.71 9.42 -15.88
C MET A 1 2.68 7.94 -15.47
N ASP A 2 2.71 7.01 -16.43
CA ASP A 2 2.70 5.57 -16.15
C ASP A 2 4.09 5.07 -15.69
N SER A 3 4.15 3.86 -15.11
CA SER A 3 5.40 3.27 -14.60
C SER A 3 6.49 3.15 -15.68
N SER A 4 6.13 2.86 -16.93
CA SER A 4 7.10 2.72 -18.03
C SER A 4 7.73 4.07 -18.37
N SER A 5 6.92 5.13 -18.41
CA SER A 5 7.38 6.51 -18.61
C SER A 5 8.33 6.97 -17.49
N LEU A 6 8.04 6.62 -16.23
CA LEU A 6 8.89 6.95 -15.08
C LEU A 6 10.22 6.18 -15.12
N MET A 7 10.17 4.88 -15.45
CA MET A 7 11.38 4.07 -15.61
C MET A 7 12.31 4.60 -16.70
N LEU A 8 11.74 5.01 -17.85
CA LEU A 8 12.52 5.59 -18.93
C LEU A 8 13.18 6.90 -18.51
N ALA A 9 12.48 7.76 -17.76
CA ALA A 9 13.05 9.01 -17.26
C ALA A 9 14.28 8.77 -16.35
N ILE A 10 14.19 7.77 -15.45
CA ILE A 10 15.32 7.41 -14.58
C ILE A 10 16.48 6.82 -15.38
N GLN A 11 16.21 5.97 -16.38
CA GLN A 11 17.26 5.42 -17.25
C GLN A 11 18.02 6.52 -17.99
N LEU A 12 17.32 7.55 -18.47
CA LEU A 12 17.95 8.70 -19.10
C LEU A 12 18.83 9.48 -18.11
N GLN A 13 18.36 9.72 -16.88
CA GLN A 13 19.18 10.38 -15.85
C GLN A 13 20.42 9.56 -15.47
N GLN A 14 20.31 8.22 -15.41
CA GLN A 14 21.45 7.34 -15.20
C GLN A 14 22.44 7.41 -16.37
N GLN A 15 21.96 7.50 -17.61
CA GLN A 15 22.83 7.70 -18.78
C GLN A 15 23.55 9.04 -18.73
N ASP A 16 22.85 10.11 -18.37
CA ASP A 16 23.44 11.45 -18.24
C ASP A 16 24.56 11.47 -17.19
N LEU A 17 24.34 10.83 -16.03
CA LEU A 17 25.38 10.69 -15.01
C LEU A 17 26.61 9.93 -15.51
N ASN A 18 26.41 8.80 -16.22
CA ASN A 18 27.51 8.02 -16.79
C ASN A 18 28.31 8.82 -17.83
N ILE A 19 27.63 9.59 -18.68
CA ILE A 19 28.29 10.46 -19.68
C ILE A 19 29.10 11.55 -18.97
N TRP A 20 28.53 12.16 -17.93
CA TRP A 20 29.21 13.17 -17.13
C TRP A 20 30.49 12.61 -16.51
N GLU A 21 30.41 11.45 -15.86
CA GLU A 21 31.56 10.78 -15.23
C GLU A 21 32.69 10.51 -16.22
N GLN A 22 32.37 10.02 -17.43
CA GLN A 22 33.35 9.78 -18.50
C GLN A 22 33.99 11.07 -19.05
N SER A 23 33.29 12.20 -18.94
CA SER A 23 33.78 13.51 -19.43
C SER A 23 34.77 14.18 -18.48
N VAL A 24 34.80 13.79 -17.20
CA VAL A 24 35.67 14.38 -16.17
C VAL A 24 37.07 13.76 -16.26
N LYS A 25 38.00 14.44 -16.95
CA LYS A 25 39.43 14.08 -16.92
C LYS A 25 40.09 14.58 -15.62
N GLY A 26 40.43 13.63 -14.74
CA GLY A 26 40.98 13.88 -13.42
C GLY A 26 42.26 14.73 -13.41
N LYS A 27 42.18 15.91 -12.76
CA LYS A 27 43.33 16.64 -12.20
C LYS A 27 43.12 16.75 -10.69
N GLN A 28 43.10 15.63 -9.99
CA GLN A 28 42.84 15.60 -8.55
C GLN A 28 44.01 14.91 -7.85
N ARG A 29 44.37 15.39 -6.65
CA ARG A 29 45.34 14.71 -5.79
C ARG A 29 44.70 13.42 -5.26
N GLU A 30 45.44 12.34 -5.35
CA GLU A 30 45.04 11.00 -4.88
C GLU A 30 44.56 11.07 -3.42
N GLY A 31 43.28 10.71 -3.18
CA GLY A 31 42.70 10.59 -1.83
C GLY A 31 41.72 11.68 -1.37
N ASN A 32 41.44 12.74 -2.16
CA ASN A 32 40.41 13.73 -1.82
C ASN A 32 39.15 13.54 -2.68
N LEU A 33 38.03 13.17 -2.06
CA LEU A 33 36.70 13.24 -2.66
C LEU A 33 36.24 14.70 -2.69
N THR A 34 35.81 15.18 -3.85
CA THR A 34 35.23 16.52 -3.97
C THR A 34 33.74 16.51 -3.62
N ASP A 35 33.20 17.67 -3.27
CA ASP A 35 31.75 17.81 -3.03
C ASP A 35 30.93 17.37 -4.25
N SER A 36 31.45 17.55 -5.47
CA SER A 36 30.83 17.05 -6.70
C SER A 36 30.82 15.53 -6.81
N ASP A 37 31.86 14.84 -6.32
CA ASP A 37 31.89 13.37 -6.33
C ASP A 37 30.87 12.80 -5.33
N LEU A 38 30.76 13.42 -4.15
CA LEU A 38 29.77 13.02 -3.14
C LEU A 38 28.33 13.28 -3.63
N ALA A 39 28.11 14.42 -4.30
CA ALA A 39 26.81 14.74 -4.88
C ALA A 39 26.43 13.75 -6.00
N LEU A 40 27.39 13.33 -6.83
CA LEU A 40 27.14 12.36 -7.88
C LEU A 40 26.79 10.98 -7.31
N GLU A 41 27.51 10.51 -6.30
CA GLU A 41 27.21 9.25 -5.64
C GLU A 41 25.83 9.30 -4.95
N ALA A 42 25.49 10.40 -4.29
CA ALA A 42 24.16 10.59 -3.71
C ALA A 42 23.05 10.54 -4.78
N CYS A 43 23.24 11.22 -5.91
CA CYS A 43 22.31 11.14 -7.06
C CYS A 43 22.17 9.71 -7.58
N ARG A 44 23.27 8.94 -7.64
CA ARG A 44 23.26 7.55 -8.08
C ARG A 44 22.40 6.68 -7.17
N ILE A 45 22.61 6.79 -5.86
CA ILE A 45 21.84 6.09 -4.83
C ILE A 45 20.36 6.46 -4.92
N GLU A 46 20.03 7.74 -5.09
CA GLU A 46 18.65 8.19 -5.22
C GLU A 46 17.96 7.61 -6.46
N LEU A 47 18.62 7.59 -7.62
CA LEU A 47 18.06 7.01 -8.85
C LEU A 47 17.87 5.50 -8.72
N GLU A 48 18.79 4.79 -8.07
CA GLU A 48 18.63 3.35 -7.76
C GLU A 48 17.43 3.10 -6.83
N ALA A 49 17.27 3.90 -5.79
CA ALA A 49 16.13 3.81 -4.87
C ALA A 49 14.80 4.09 -5.59
N MET A 50 14.75 5.11 -6.45
CA MET A 50 13.55 5.40 -7.26
C MET A 50 13.22 4.27 -8.24
N THR A 51 14.24 3.66 -8.84
CA THR A 51 14.08 2.48 -9.72
C THR A 51 13.39 1.35 -8.96
N ALA A 52 13.90 1.01 -7.78
CA ALA A 52 13.34 -0.04 -6.93
C ALA A 52 11.87 0.25 -6.55
N GLN A 53 11.57 1.49 -6.15
CA GLN A 53 10.20 1.89 -5.80
C GLN A 53 9.22 1.75 -6.97
N ILE A 54 9.63 2.12 -8.19
CA ILE A 54 8.76 2.03 -9.37
C ILE A 54 8.57 0.56 -9.79
N SER A 55 9.63 -0.25 -9.74
CA SER A 55 9.53 -1.68 -10.03
C SER A 55 8.63 -2.40 -9.03
N ASP A 56 8.77 -2.10 -7.74
CA ASP A 56 7.96 -2.71 -6.68
C ASP A 56 6.49 -2.35 -6.83
N HIS A 57 6.20 -1.08 -7.14
CA HIS A 57 4.84 -0.63 -7.43
C HIS A 57 4.25 -1.32 -8.67
N ALA A 58 5.03 -1.45 -9.75
CA ALA A 58 4.60 -2.15 -10.96
C ALA A 58 4.32 -3.64 -10.70
N LEU A 59 5.17 -4.28 -9.89
CA LEU A 59 5.00 -5.67 -9.46
C LEU A 59 3.75 -5.84 -8.58
N ALA A 60 3.54 -4.96 -7.59
CA ALA A 60 2.36 -5.01 -6.73
C ALA A 60 1.06 -4.90 -7.56
N LEU A 61 1.03 -4.02 -8.56
CA LEU A 61 -0.10 -3.90 -9.47
C LEU A 61 -0.28 -5.11 -10.38
N SER A 62 0.80 -5.75 -10.84
CA SER A 62 0.69 -6.97 -11.66
C SER A 62 0.15 -8.13 -10.83
N ILE A 63 0.60 -8.27 -9.57
CA ILE A 63 0.07 -9.26 -8.63
C ILE A 63 -1.42 -9.03 -8.39
N ALA A 64 -1.82 -7.79 -8.09
CA ALA A 64 -3.23 -7.47 -7.87
C ALA A 64 -4.11 -7.86 -9.08
N ARG A 65 -3.65 -7.52 -10.30
CA ARG A 65 -4.36 -7.89 -11.53
C ARG A 65 -4.42 -9.39 -11.77
N ALA A 66 -3.35 -10.12 -11.45
CA ALA A 66 -3.31 -11.57 -11.58
C ALA A 66 -4.31 -12.22 -10.60
N VAL A 67 -4.35 -11.75 -9.34
CA VAL A 67 -5.33 -12.23 -8.35
C VAL A 67 -6.76 -11.97 -8.80
N ASP A 68 -7.06 -10.79 -9.35
CA ASP A 68 -8.39 -10.47 -9.86
C ASP A 68 -8.77 -11.31 -11.08
N ALA A 69 -7.85 -11.47 -12.04
CA ALA A 69 -8.09 -12.24 -13.27
C ALA A 69 -8.25 -13.74 -12.98
N ASP A 70 -7.45 -14.26 -12.05
CA ASP A 70 -7.42 -15.69 -11.72
C ASP A 70 -8.34 -16.03 -10.53
N ALA A 71 -9.19 -15.10 -10.08
CA ALA A 71 -10.03 -15.24 -8.88
C ALA A 71 -10.86 -16.54 -8.90
N GLN A 72 -11.42 -16.90 -10.06
CA GLN A 72 -12.20 -18.13 -10.19
C GLN A 72 -11.33 -19.39 -10.07
N ILE A 73 -10.15 -19.40 -10.70
CA ILE A 73 -9.21 -20.53 -10.62
C ILE A 73 -8.71 -20.70 -9.19
N ILE A 74 -8.40 -19.59 -8.50
CA ILE A 74 -7.99 -19.60 -7.09
C ILE A 74 -9.09 -20.20 -6.22
N MET A 75 -10.33 -19.77 -6.40
CA MET A 75 -11.46 -20.30 -5.63
C MET A 75 -11.69 -21.79 -5.88
N GLU A 76 -11.63 -22.24 -7.13
CA GLU A 76 -11.76 -23.66 -7.49
C GLU A 76 -10.63 -24.51 -6.88
N ALA A 77 -9.39 -24.00 -6.91
CA ALA A 77 -8.25 -24.66 -6.30
C ALA A 77 -8.39 -24.77 -4.78
N GLN A 78 -8.87 -23.71 -4.11
CA GLN A 78 -9.15 -23.72 -2.67
C GLN A 78 -10.21 -24.75 -2.29
N LEU A 79 -11.32 -24.81 -3.03
CA LEU A 79 -12.37 -25.79 -2.79
C LEU A 79 -11.87 -27.23 -3.00
N ALA A 80 -11.01 -27.45 -4.00
CA ALA A 80 -10.39 -28.75 -4.23
C ALA A 80 -9.45 -29.15 -3.07
N GLU A 81 -8.70 -28.20 -2.52
CA GLU A 81 -7.82 -28.44 -1.36
C GLU A 81 -8.63 -28.76 -0.09
N GLU A 82 -9.70 -28.01 0.18
CA GLU A 82 -10.61 -28.30 1.30
C GLU A 82 -11.26 -29.69 1.18
N GLN A 83 -11.65 -30.07 -0.05
CA GLN A 83 -12.18 -31.40 -0.29
C GLN A 83 -11.13 -32.48 -0.02
N ALA A 84 -9.90 -32.31 -0.53
CA ALA A 84 -8.81 -33.23 -0.28
C ALA A 84 -8.48 -33.35 1.22
N ALA A 85 -8.56 -32.25 1.97
CA ALA A 85 -8.36 -32.26 3.42
C ALA A 85 -9.45 -33.06 4.15
N ARG A 86 -10.72 -32.90 3.76
CA ARG A 86 -11.84 -33.70 4.31
C ARG A 86 -11.72 -35.18 3.96
N ASP A 87 -11.32 -35.49 2.74
CA ASP A 87 -11.11 -36.87 2.30
C ASP A 87 -9.99 -37.54 3.11
N HIS A 88 -8.91 -36.80 3.39
CA HIS A 88 -7.83 -37.26 4.25
C HIS A 88 -8.29 -37.50 5.69
N GLU A 89 -9.08 -36.58 6.28
CA GLU A 89 -9.64 -36.78 7.62
C GLU A 89 -10.57 -38.00 7.68
N TYR A 90 -11.41 -38.17 6.66
CA TYR A 90 -12.33 -39.30 6.57
C TYR A 90 -11.57 -40.64 6.46
N ALA A 91 -10.49 -40.70 5.67
CA ALA A 91 -9.64 -41.87 5.58
C ALA A 91 -9.02 -42.23 6.94
N LEU A 92 -8.45 -41.26 7.66
CA LEU A 92 -7.92 -41.47 9.01
C LEU A 92 -8.98 -42.00 9.99
N ARG A 93 -10.23 -41.55 9.87
CA ARG A 93 -11.35 -42.04 10.70
C ARG A 93 -11.80 -43.45 10.33
N LEU A 94 -11.68 -43.87 9.07
CA LEU A 94 -11.98 -45.25 8.66
C LEU A 94 -10.89 -46.22 9.08
N ASP A 95 -9.63 -45.77 9.06
CA ASP A 95 -8.48 -46.56 9.55
C ASP A 95 -8.44 -46.63 11.09
N ALA A 96 -9.20 -45.79 11.79
CA ALA A 96 -9.39 -45.91 13.23
C ALA A 96 -10.26 -47.15 13.54
N ASP A 97 -9.60 -48.25 13.90
CA ASP A 97 -10.26 -49.48 14.34
C ASP A 97 -11.16 -49.21 15.56
N PRO A 98 -12.48 -49.51 15.51
CA PRO A 98 -13.37 -49.35 16.67
C PRO A 98 -12.96 -50.21 17.87
N SER A 99 -12.03 -51.15 17.70
CA SER A 99 -11.47 -51.99 18.76
C SER A 99 -10.54 -51.25 19.74
N ASP A 100 -10.17 -49.99 19.48
CA ASP A 100 -9.29 -49.20 20.37
C ASP A 100 -10.06 -48.30 21.37
N ILE A 101 -11.39 -48.29 21.33
CA ILE A 101 -12.24 -47.68 22.38
C ILE A 101 -12.38 -48.69 23.53
N GLY A 102 -11.29 -48.96 24.25
CA GLY A 102 -11.36 -49.78 25.48
C GLY A 102 -10.13 -50.54 25.94
N ARG A 103 -8.92 -50.30 25.41
CA ARG A 103 -7.70 -50.91 25.98
C ARG A 103 -6.94 -49.92 26.85
N PRO A 104 -6.58 -50.26 28.11
CA PRO A 104 -5.71 -49.42 28.89
C PRO A 104 -4.35 -49.34 28.20
N PHE A 105 -3.94 -48.11 27.97
CA PHE A 105 -2.66 -47.67 27.42
C PHE A 105 -1.50 -48.61 27.82
N GLY A 106 -0.93 -49.28 26.82
CA GLY A 106 0.22 -50.16 26.94
C GLY A 106 1.00 -50.16 25.63
N GLU A 107 1.92 -49.20 25.52
CA GLU A 107 3.17 -49.27 24.77
C GLU A 107 3.07 -49.76 23.30
N SER A 108 2.85 -48.83 22.38
CA SER A 108 3.36 -48.96 21.01
C SER A 108 3.93 -47.64 20.51
N SER A 109 5.25 -47.60 20.61
CA SER A 109 6.23 -46.77 19.91
C SER A 109 5.79 -46.24 18.53
N TRP A 110 5.46 -44.95 18.47
CA TRP A 110 5.98 -44.03 17.46
C TRP A 110 5.96 -42.59 17.98
N SER A 111 6.81 -42.31 18.97
CA SER A 111 7.13 -40.93 19.33
C SER A 111 8.02 -40.34 18.23
N LEU A 112 7.45 -39.63 17.26
CA LEU A 112 8.23 -38.65 16.52
C LEU A 112 8.42 -37.43 17.42
N ASN A 113 9.65 -37.34 17.90
CA ASN A 113 10.21 -36.41 18.85
C ASN A 113 10.24 -35.00 18.22
N LEU A 114 9.30 -34.11 18.56
CA LEU A 114 9.41 -32.69 18.20
C LEU A 114 10.17 -31.96 19.30
N GLY A 115 11.49 -32.05 19.22
CA GLY A 115 12.42 -31.26 20.03
C GLY A 115 13.55 -30.74 19.15
N GLY A 116 13.66 -29.42 19.03
CA GLY A 116 14.81 -28.79 18.38
C GLY A 116 14.57 -27.36 17.94
N LEU A 117 14.72 -26.42 18.89
CA LEU A 117 15.04 -25.03 18.56
C LEU A 117 16.35 -25.01 17.76
N GLY A 118 16.27 -24.52 16.53
CA GLY A 118 17.40 -24.17 15.69
C GLY A 118 17.00 -22.94 14.89
N ASP A 119 17.45 -21.78 15.36
CA ASP A 119 17.35 -20.51 14.67
C ASP A 119 17.99 -20.62 13.27
N SER A 120 17.15 -20.59 12.25
CA SER A 120 17.54 -20.53 10.85
C SER A 120 16.37 -19.93 10.09
N ILE A 121 16.50 -18.65 9.76
CA ILE A 121 15.65 -17.94 8.81
C ILE A 121 15.75 -18.63 7.44
N SER A 122 14.89 -19.61 7.24
CA SER A 122 14.62 -20.26 5.96
C SER A 122 13.22 -19.85 5.56
N GLY A 123 13.10 -19.15 4.42
CA GLY A 123 11.83 -18.76 3.81
C GLY A 123 11.04 -19.99 3.35
N GLN A 124 10.43 -20.69 4.30
CA GLN A 124 9.38 -21.67 3.99
C GLN A 124 8.05 -20.93 3.80
N PRO A 125 7.24 -21.30 2.80
CA PRO A 125 5.87 -20.83 2.71
C PRO A 125 5.10 -21.32 3.94
N GLU A 126 4.43 -20.37 4.59
CA GLU A 126 3.62 -20.60 5.79
C GLU A 126 2.56 -21.69 5.57
N SER A 127 2.41 -22.59 6.54
CA SER A 127 1.43 -23.68 6.55
C SER A 127 -0.01 -23.14 6.41
N SER A 128 -0.84 -23.79 5.59
CA SER A 128 -2.24 -23.42 5.31
C SER A 128 -3.12 -23.30 6.56
N GLY A 129 -2.78 -23.98 7.66
CA GLY A 129 -3.48 -23.86 8.95
C GLY A 129 -3.37 -22.46 9.58
N TRP A 130 -2.27 -21.73 9.36
CA TRP A 130 -2.10 -20.37 9.89
C TRP A 130 -2.81 -19.33 9.01
N ALA A 131 -2.97 -19.63 7.71
CA ALA A 131 -3.72 -18.78 6.79
C ALA A 131 -5.24 -18.84 7.06
N SER A 132 -5.78 -20.01 7.41
CA SER A 132 -7.21 -20.21 7.73
C SER A 132 -7.62 -19.62 9.09
N SER A 133 -6.66 -19.45 10.01
CA SER A 133 -6.87 -18.81 11.32
C SER A 133 -6.83 -17.27 11.27
N ARG A 134 -6.55 -16.67 10.10
CA ARG A 134 -6.67 -15.22 9.95
C ARG A 134 -8.14 -14.85 10.09
N LYS A 135 -8.49 -14.23 11.21
CA LYS A 135 -9.77 -13.53 11.39
C LYS A 135 -10.04 -12.73 10.11
N ALA A 136 -11.25 -12.85 9.56
CA ALA A 136 -11.67 -12.08 8.39
C ALA A 136 -11.22 -10.61 8.55
N PRO A 137 -10.63 -9.99 7.52
CA PRO A 137 -10.10 -8.65 7.64
C PRO A 137 -11.21 -7.73 8.13
N GLU A 138 -11.01 -7.09 9.28
CA GLU A 138 -11.98 -6.14 9.82
C GLU A 138 -12.12 -5.00 8.80
N THR A 139 -13.31 -4.85 8.22
CA THR A 139 -13.68 -3.74 7.34
C THR A 139 -14.56 -2.74 8.09
N ARG A 140 -14.57 -1.50 7.61
CA ARG A 140 -15.48 -0.44 8.08
C ARG A 140 -16.08 0.28 6.88
N GLU A 141 -17.20 0.95 7.08
CA GLU A 141 -17.94 1.61 6.00
C GLU A 141 -17.54 3.09 5.85
N CYS A 142 -17.50 3.55 4.60
CA CYS A 142 -17.43 4.97 4.29
C CYS A 142 -18.81 5.62 4.49
N ILE A 143 -18.89 6.69 5.29
CA ILE A 143 -20.15 7.40 5.57
C ILE A 143 -20.80 8.04 4.33
N ALA A 144 -20.05 8.23 3.24
CA ALA A 144 -20.52 8.92 2.04
C ALA A 144 -20.98 7.98 0.92
N CYS A 145 -20.32 6.84 0.72
CA CYS A 145 -20.67 5.87 -0.33
C CYS A 145 -21.22 4.55 0.20
N ASN A 146 -21.15 4.31 1.51
CA ASN A 146 -21.55 3.06 2.17
C ASN A 146 -20.78 1.81 1.72
N ASP A 147 -19.70 1.95 0.96
CA ASP A 147 -18.81 0.83 0.62
C ASP A 147 -17.89 0.48 1.80
N GLU A 148 -17.50 -0.79 1.88
CA GLU A 148 -16.59 -1.33 2.88
C GLU A 148 -15.11 -1.18 2.48
N PHE A 149 -14.28 -0.78 3.43
CA PHE A 149 -12.85 -0.60 3.24
C PHE A 149 -12.05 -1.12 4.45
N PRO A 150 -10.79 -1.54 4.24
CA PRO A 150 -9.87 -1.75 5.35
C PRO A 150 -9.65 -0.45 6.15
N PRO A 151 -9.44 -0.51 7.48
CA PRO A 151 -9.24 0.68 8.32
C PRO A 151 -8.13 1.61 7.83
N LEU A 152 -7.07 1.07 7.21
CA LEU A 152 -5.99 1.87 6.64
C LEU A 152 -6.42 2.65 5.40
N ALA A 153 -7.47 2.25 4.70
CA ALA A 153 -8.02 2.95 3.53
C ALA A 153 -9.09 4.00 3.90
N LEU A 154 -9.42 4.14 5.19
CA LEU A 154 -10.37 5.12 5.70
C LEU A 154 -9.69 6.25 6.49
N SER A 155 -10.20 7.46 6.28
CA SER A 155 -9.80 8.67 7.00
C SER A 155 -10.88 9.05 8.00
N GLN A 156 -10.52 9.17 9.26
CA GLN A 156 -11.44 9.58 10.31
C GLN A 156 -11.55 11.11 10.39
N SER A 157 -12.78 11.61 10.40
CA SER A 157 -13.10 13.03 10.60
C SER A 157 -13.13 13.40 12.09
N PRO A 158 -13.10 14.70 12.46
CA PRO A 158 -13.16 15.12 13.87
C PRO A 158 -14.40 14.66 14.64
N CYS A 159 -15.49 14.36 13.92
CA CYS A 159 -16.73 13.84 14.49
C CYS A 159 -16.80 12.30 14.51
N SER A 160 -15.68 11.60 14.31
CA SER A 160 -15.50 10.14 14.28
C SER A 160 -16.05 9.38 13.07
N HIS A 161 -16.78 10.03 12.14
CA HIS A 161 -17.15 9.40 10.86
C HIS A 161 -15.95 9.16 9.95
N GLU A 162 -15.98 8.04 9.22
CA GLU A 162 -14.91 7.57 8.34
C GLU A 162 -15.25 7.78 6.86
N TYR A 163 -14.25 8.19 6.07
CA TYR A 163 -14.37 8.43 4.64
C TYR A 163 -13.32 7.67 3.86
N CYS A 164 -13.70 7.06 2.75
CA CYS A 164 -12.74 6.61 1.75
C CYS A 164 -12.06 7.82 1.08
N ARG A 165 -10.86 7.60 0.51
CA ARG A 165 -10.09 8.67 -0.14
C ARG A 165 -10.88 9.41 -1.20
N VAL A 166 -11.63 8.70 -2.04
CA VAL A 166 -12.37 9.27 -3.17
C VAL A 166 -13.44 10.24 -2.67
N CYS A 167 -14.28 9.80 -1.74
CA CYS A 167 -15.35 10.63 -1.17
C CYS A 167 -14.79 11.82 -0.39
N LEU A 168 -13.71 11.63 0.38
CA LEU A 168 -13.10 12.72 1.14
C LEU A 168 -12.51 13.80 0.21
N VAL A 169 -11.79 13.39 -0.85
CA VAL A 169 -11.27 14.32 -1.86
C VAL A 169 -12.40 15.01 -2.63
N GLY A 170 -13.46 14.27 -2.97
CA GLY A 170 -14.66 14.83 -3.60
C GLY A 170 -15.29 15.92 -2.74
N LEU A 171 -15.47 15.66 -1.44
CA LEU A 171 -16.01 16.63 -0.49
C LEU A 171 -15.18 17.92 -0.43
N VAL A 172 -13.85 17.81 -0.39
CA VAL A 172 -12.96 18.97 -0.44
C VAL A 172 -13.13 19.72 -1.76
N ARG A 173 -13.12 19.04 -2.90
CA ARG A 173 -13.28 19.70 -4.21
C ARG A 173 -14.61 20.42 -4.34
N SER A 174 -15.70 19.84 -3.87
CA SER A 174 -17.02 20.49 -3.85
C SER A 174 -16.99 21.78 -3.01
N SER A 175 -16.31 21.76 -1.86
CA SER A 175 -16.15 22.98 -1.04
C SER A 175 -15.33 24.09 -1.71
N LEU A 176 -14.46 23.76 -2.68
CA LEU A 176 -13.71 24.77 -3.43
C LEU A 176 -14.56 25.47 -4.51
N GLN A 177 -15.61 24.81 -4.98
CA GLN A 177 -16.50 25.31 -6.02
C GLN A 177 -17.68 26.09 -5.44
N ASP A 178 -18.21 25.63 -4.30
CA ASP A 178 -19.36 26.23 -3.63
C ASP A 178 -18.94 26.83 -2.29
N GLU A 179 -19.00 28.16 -2.20
CA GLU A 179 -18.66 28.92 -1.00
C GLU A 179 -19.55 28.56 0.20
N SER A 180 -20.80 28.15 -0.03
CA SER A 180 -21.70 27.74 1.05
C SER A 180 -21.25 26.43 1.73
N LEU A 181 -20.49 25.60 1.01
CA LEU A 181 -19.92 24.35 1.48
C LEU A 181 -18.51 24.52 2.07
N PHE A 182 -17.97 25.74 2.07
CA PHE A 182 -16.64 26.03 2.60
C PHE A 182 -16.68 26.48 4.07
N PRO A 183 -15.75 26.01 4.93
CA PRO A 183 -14.84 24.89 4.72
C PRO A 183 -15.60 23.54 4.70
N PRO A 184 -15.00 22.46 4.17
CA PRO A 184 -15.63 21.14 4.16
C PRO A 184 -15.85 20.69 5.61
N LYS A 185 -17.08 20.26 5.92
CA LYS A 185 -17.51 19.89 7.27
C LYS A 185 -18.10 18.49 7.27
N CYS A 186 -17.98 17.80 8.39
CA CYS A 186 -18.75 16.60 8.69
C CYS A 186 -19.48 16.83 10.02
N CYS A 187 -20.82 16.74 10.02
CA CYS A 187 -21.67 16.96 11.20
C CYS A 187 -21.50 18.33 11.90
N GLY A 188 -20.92 19.32 11.20
CA GLY A 188 -20.66 20.66 11.74
C GLY A 188 -19.16 20.98 11.82
N PRO A 189 -18.34 20.20 12.54
CA PRO A 189 -16.89 20.41 12.60
C PRO A 189 -16.22 20.43 11.22
N ALA A 190 -15.32 21.39 11.01
CA ALA A 190 -14.53 21.48 9.80
C ALA A 190 -13.51 20.35 9.72
N ILE A 191 -13.43 19.70 8.56
CA ILE A 191 -12.46 18.65 8.27
C ILE A 191 -11.10 19.33 8.00
N PRO A 192 -10.02 18.96 8.72
CA PRO A 192 -8.70 19.54 8.50
C PRO A 192 -8.11 19.14 7.14
N VAL A 193 -8.02 20.09 6.21
CA VAL A 193 -7.32 19.91 4.93
C VAL A 193 -5.85 20.31 5.11
N LYS A 194 -5.00 19.34 5.43
CA LYS A 194 -3.55 19.51 5.60
C LYS A 194 -2.79 18.48 4.77
N GLN A 195 -1.52 18.74 4.51
CA GLN A 195 -0.67 17.80 3.79
C GLN A 195 -0.61 16.47 4.54
N SER A 196 -1.11 15.43 3.88
CA SER A 196 -1.29 14.09 4.45
C SER A 196 -1.39 13.09 3.30
N ARG A 197 -1.38 11.79 3.59
CA ARG A 197 -1.56 10.76 2.57
C ARG A 197 -2.88 10.87 1.80
N TRP A 198 -3.87 11.60 2.32
CA TRP A 198 -5.21 11.71 1.76
C TRP A 198 -5.35 12.82 0.71
N PHE A 199 -4.56 13.88 0.84
CA PHE A 199 -4.66 15.07 0.00
C PHE A 199 -3.36 15.31 -0.76
N SER A 200 -3.45 15.55 -2.06
CA SER A 200 -2.27 15.92 -2.84
C SER A 200 -1.79 17.33 -2.46
N PRO A 201 -0.48 17.63 -2.61
CA PRO A 201 0.04 18.97 -2.37
C PRO A 201 -0.72 20.05 -3.17
N GLN A 202 -1.10 19.71 -4.41
CA GLN A 202 -1.89 20.57 -5.29
C GLN A 202 -3.27 20.90 -4.69
N LEU A 203 -4.00 19.90 -4.19
CA LEU A 203 -5.32 20.11 -3.61
C LEU A 203 -5.26 20.92 -2.30
N VAL A 204 -4.24 20.67 -1.48
CA VAL A 204 -4.00 21.46 -0.26
C VAL A 204 -3.68 22.90 -0.61
N GLY A 205 -2.85 23.13 -1.64
CA GLY A 205 -2.53 24.48 -2.13
C GLY A 205 -3.76 25.23 -2.63
N GLN A 206 -4.60 24.58 -3.44
CA GLN A 206 -5.88 25.16 -3.90
C GLN A 206 -6.81 25.50 -2.73
N PHE A 207 -6.90 24.62 -1.73
CA PHE A 207 -7.68 24.87 -0.53
C PHE A 207 -7.16 26.07 0.27
N GLN A 208 -5.84 26.21 0.43
CA GLN A 208 -5.25 27.35 1.13
C GLN A 208 -5.47 28.67 0.39
N ALA A 209 -5.34 28.68 -0.94
CA ALA A 209 -5.64 29.85 -1.77
C ALA A 209 -7.11 30.26 -1.64
N LYS A 210 -8.03 29.29 -1.78
CA LYS A 210 -9.47 29.53 -1.60
C LYS A 210 -9.83 29.93 -0.17
N LYS A 211 -9.12 29.42 0.83
CA LYS A 211 -9.29 29.86 2.22
C LYS A 211 -8.90 31.32 2.40
N LEU A 212 -7.80 31.77 1.81
CA LEU A 212 -7.38 33.17 1.89
C LEU A 212 -8.40 34.08 1.21
N GLU A 213 -8.88 33.69 0.02
CA GLU A 213 -9.96 34.36 -0.70
C GLU A 213 -11.22 34.42 0.19
N PHE A 214 -11.79 33.25 0.48
CA PHE A 214 -12.52 32.84 1.69
C PHE A 214 -12.66 33.86 2.82
N ASP A 215 -11.56 34.03 3.54
CA ASP A 215 -11.48 34.77 4.78
C ASP A 215 -11.33 36.30 4.56
N THR A 216 -11.12 36.75 3.32
CA THR A 216 -10.93 38.18 2.99
C THR A 216 -12.28 38.91 2.89
N PRO A 217 -12.54 39.95 3.71
CA PRO A 217 -13.74 40.77 3.59
C PRO A 217 -13.66 41.72 2.37
N ASN A 218 -14.80 41.97 1.71
CA ASN A 218 -14.91 42.83 0.52
C ASN A 218 -13.91 42.47 -0.60
N ARG A 219 -13.97 41.21 -1.05
CA ARG A 219 -13.07 40.70 -2.09
C ARG A 219 -13.18 41.52 -3.37
N THR A 220 -12.06 42.08 -3.80
CA THR A 220 -11.94 42.73 -5.11
C THR A 220 -11.18 41.79 -6.02
N TYR A 221 -11.83 41.33 -7.09
CA TYR A 221 -11.20 40.49 -8.10
C TYR A 221 -10.68 41.33 -9.25
N CYS A 222 -9.53 40.94 -9.80
CA CYS A 222 -9.05 41.52 -11.05
C CYS A 222 -10.04 41.18 -12.16
N SER A 223 -10.42 42.16 -12.98
CA SER A 223 -11.36 41.97 -14.09
C SER A 223 -10.77 41.25 -15.30
N GLU A 224 -9.45 41.05 -15.31
CA GLU A 224 -8.71 40.39 -16.38
C GLU A 224 -8.89 38.86 -16.28
N PRO A 225 -9.44 38.18 -17.30
CA PRO A 225 -9.70 36.73 -17.27
C PRO A 225 -8.45 35.85 -17.19
N SER A 226 -7.27 36.40 -17.46
CA SER A 226 -6.00 35.70 -17.30
C SER A 226 -5.41 35.81 -15.88
N CYS A 227 -6.04 36.61 -15.00
CA CYS A 227 -5.63 36.87 -13.61
C CYS A 227 -6.50 36.10 -12.59
N ILE A 228 -7.03 34.93 -12.99
CA ILE A 228 -7.89 34.05 -12.19
C ILE A 228 -7.07 32.92 -11.56
#